data_AF-A0A3S1A169-F1
#
_entry.id   AF-A0A3S1A169-F1
#
_cell.length_a   1.000
_cell.length_b   1.000
_cell.length_c   1.000
_cell.angle_alpha   90.00
_cell.angle_beta   90.00
_cell.angle_gamma   90.00
#
_symmetry.space_group_name_H-M   'P 1'
#
loop_
_entity.id
_entity.type
_entity.pdbx_description
1 polymer ?
#
loop_
_entity_poly.entity_id
_entity_poly.type
_entity_poly.pdbx_seq_one_letter_code
_entity_poly.pdbx_strand_id
1 'polypeptide(L)'
;MDGMKSLLDTCVVQCSKKEWDSAKDHFQKMLADESGLRQVSPELFLHSMEKSLESMREAIPQGEGGIPTNLATCAAECFRCLRQSCALNAQLQSNINSYTALLSNAKIIMEKVISSDPDSDKENVLKCAAQFLGNACVSNPENQKVVWNTFLQLFKPMLLHQDIKVCDYTCMVVHTCLNAAACKDQALMTGAVAQDIVLASIQATAQRDVEWGLYVLEDMLKNDLFLPKLFSRMGEKERLLLLEVILAEMNELPACADPGKQEQDRNRKEDSAHADKDKDKNKSENGNSSNSRTDGDGDGDGGGGGDKADDSPVPAGNGANGGGQPLAVSTGNLQFIAEYVKRECNLLLEIDKSEATGQEVTEEESM
;
A
#
# COMPACT_ATOMS: atom_id res chain seq x y z
N MET A 1 -3.03 -22.82 24.34
CA MET A 1 -2.37 -23.31 23.10
C MET A 1 -3.12 -24.50 22.48
N ASP A 2 -3.61 -25.48 23.24
CA ASP A 2 -4.30 -26.66 22.67
C ASP A 2 -5.59 -26.35 21.88
N GLY A 3 -6.31 -25.28 22.24
CA GLY A 3 -7.53 -24.86 21.54
C GLY A 3 -7.30 -24.46 20.07
N MET A 4 -6.33 -23.57 19.81
CA MET A 4 -6.02 -23.12 18.45
C MET A 4 -5.51 -24.27 17.57
N LYS A 5 -4.67 -25.14 18.12
CA LYS A 5 -4.22 -26.34 17.41
C LYS A 5 -5.41 -27.24 17.01
N SER A 6 -6.33 -27.50 17.95
CA SER A 6 -7.53 -28.29 17.67
C SER A 6 -8.40 -27.67 16.58
N LEU A 7 -8.52 -26.33 16.55
CA LEU A 7 -9.25 -25.62 15.50
C LEU A 7 -8.58 -25.78 14.14
N LEU A 8 -7.26 -25.59 14.07
CA LEU A 8 -6.47 -25.78 12.85
C LEU A 8 -6.59 -27.21 12.30
N ASP A 9 -6.40 -28.22 13.15
CA ASP A 9 -6.53 -29.63 12.77
C ASP A 9 -7.94 -29.92 12.24
N THR A 10 -8.97 -29.33 12.86
CA THR A 10 -10.36 -29.46 12.40
C THR A 10 -10.57 -28.79 11.04
N CYS A 11 -10.08 -27.57 10.82
CA CYS A 11 -10.16 -26.89 9.52
C CYS A 11 -9.55 -27.75 8.40
N VAL A 12 -8.35 -28.29 8.63
CA VAL A 12 -7.67 -29.16 7.64
C VAL A 12 -8.50 -30.40 7.33
N VAL A 13 -9.01 -31.08 8.36
CA VAL A 13 -9.86 -32.28 8.19
C VAL A 13 -11.12 -31.94 7.39
N GLN A 14 -11.82 -30.86 7.73
CA GLN A 14 -13.06 -30.49 7.03
C GLN A 14 -12.81 -30.05 5.59
N CYS A 15 -11.70 -29.33 5.33
CA CYS A 15 -11.29 -28.99 3.97
C CYS A 15 -10.99 -30.26 3.15
N SER A 16 -10.28 -31.24 3.71
CA SER A 16 -9.96 -32.49 3.02
C SER A 16 -11.20 -33.33 2.65
N LYS A 17 -12.26 -33.24 3.47
CA LYS A 17 -13.56 -33.88 3.23
C LYS A 17 -14.47 -33.07 2.32
N LYS A 18 -14.06 -31.86 1.93
CA LYS A 18 -14.87 -30.89 1.17
C LYS A 18 -16.14 -30.44 1.92
N GLU A 19 -16.11 -30.46 3.25
CA GLU A 19 -17.16 -29.94 4.12
C GLU A 19 -16.97 -28.42 4.33
N TRP A 20 -17.15 -27.64 3.25
CA TRP A 20 -16.75 -26.23 3.20
C TRP A 20 -17.43 -25.33 4.22
N ASP A 21 -18.73 -25.52 4.48
CA ASP A 21 -19.47 -24.73 5.46
C ASP A 21 -18.97 -25.01 6.89
N SER A 22 -18.70 -26.29 7.19
CA SER A 22 -18.10 -26.69 8.47
C SER A 22 -16.70 -26.11 8.63
N ALA A 23 -15.85 -26.19 7.59
CA ALA A 23 -14.51 -25.59 7.61
C ALA A 23 -14.57 -24.07 7.81
N LYS A 24 -15.48 -23.40 7.12
CA LYS A 24 -15.75 -21.96 7.23
C LYS A 24 -16.09 -21.57 8.68
N ASP A 25 -17.00 -22.28 9.32
CA ASP A 25 -17.37 -22.02 10.72
C ASP A 25 -16.19 -22.14 11.67
N HIS A 26 -15.25 -23.06 11.41
CA HIS A 26 -14.04 -23.21 12.22
C HIS A 26 -13.03 -22.10 11.97
N PHE A 27 -12.86 -21.63 10.73
CA PHE A 27 -12.07 -20.42 10.46
C PHE A 27 -12.65 -19.20 11.19
N GLN A 28 -13.97 -19.03 11.20
CA GLN A 28 -14.61 -17.93 11.93
C GLN A 28 -14.39 -18.02 13.44
N LYS A 29 -14.42 -19.24 14.01
CA LYS A 29 -14.03 -19.45 15.42
C LYS A 29 -12.57 -19.09 15.69
N MET A 30 -11.66 -19.36 14.74
CA MET A 30 -10.27 -18.94 14.86
C MET A 30 -10.12 -17.42 14.82
N LEU A 31 -10.86 -16.75 13.92
CA LEU A 31 -10.87 -15.28 13.84
C LEU A 31 -11.35 -14.62 15.13
N ALA A 32 -12.29 -15.25 15.84
CA ALA A 32 -12.75 -14.78 17.14
C ALA A 32 -11.73 -14.96 18.27
N ASP A 33 -10.71 -15.82 18.10
CA ASP A 33 -9.64 -16.04 19.08
C ASP A 33 -8.33 -15.33 18.66
N GLU A 34 -8.34 -14.00 18.73
CA GLU A 34 -7.15 -13.17 18.43
C GLU A 34 -5.95 -13.55 19.31
N SER A 35 -6.20 -13.93 20.56
CA SER A 35 -5.15 -14.35 21.49
C SER A 35 -4.43 -15.60 21.00
N GLY A 36 -5.20 -16.57 20.49
CA GLY A 36 -4.69 -17.77 19.86
C GLY A 36 -3.91 -17.45 18.59
N LEU A 37 -4.42 -16.55 17.72
CA LEU A 37 -3.72 -16.17 16.48
C LEU A 37 -2.39 -15.46 16.75
N ARG A 38 -2.31 -14.67 17.83
CA ARG A 38 -1.06 -14.01 18.26
C ARG A 38 -0.02 -15.00 18.80
N GLN A 39 -0.45 -16.09 19.44
CA GLN A 39 0.44 -17.03 20.14
C GLN A 39 0.73 -18.33 19.39
N VAL A 40 -0.01 -18.63 18.32
CA VAL A 40 0.17 -19.88 17.56
C VAL A 40 1.56 -19.95 16.94
N SER A 41 2.15 -21.16 16.92
CA SER A 41 3.41 -21.40 16.21
C SER A 41 3.23 -21.09 14.72
N PRO A 42 4.13 -20.26 14.13
CA PRO A 42 4.14 -19.99 12.69
C PRO A 42 4.08 -21.25 11.84
N GLU A 43 4.86 -22.26 12.19
CA GLU A 43 5.01 -23.49 11.42
C GLU A 43 3.70 -24.28 11.38
N LEU A 44 3.07 -24.42 12.55
CA LEU A 44 1.79 -25.12 12.68
C LEU A 44 0.68 -24.40 11.90
N PHE A 45 0.58 -23.08 12.05
CA PHE A 45 -0.45 -22.28 11.39
C PHE A 45 -0.30 -22.29 9.88
N LEU A 46 0.89 -21.95 9.38
CA LEU A 46 1.15 -21.84 7.94
C LEU A 46 1.01 -23.20 7.24
N HIS A 47 1.47 -24.29 7.86
CA HIS A 47 1.27 -25.63 7.31
C HIS A 47 -0.22 -26.00 7.23
N SER A 48 -1.00 -25.65 8.25
CA SER A 48 -2.45 -25.92 8.27
C SER A 48 -3.21 -25.09 7.23
N MET A 49 -2.85 -23.82 7.05
CA MET A 49 -3.42 -22.98 6.00
C MET A 49 -3.03 -23.48 4.61
N GLU A 50 -1.78 -23.89 4.40
CA GLU A 50 -1.32 -24.49 3.14
C GLU A 50 -2.14 -25.72 2.77
N LYS A 51 -2.35 -26.65 3.71
CA LYS A 51 -3.16 -27.85 3.50
C LYS A 51 -4.64 -27.56 3.24
N SER A 52 -5.17 -26.54 3.89
CA SER A 52 -6.54 -26.09 3.66
C SER A 52 -6.69 -25.52 2.25
N LEU A 53 -5.79 -24.63 1.82
CA LEU A 53 -5.78 -24.06 0.47
C LEU A 53 -5.48 -25.11 -0.61
N GLU A 54 -4.63 -26.11 -0.33
CA GLU A 54 -4.38 -27.25 -1.22
C GLU A 54 -5.68 -28.02 -1.48
N SER A 55 -6.43 -28.36 -0.42
CA SER A 55 -7.72 -29.06 -0.54
C SER A 55 -8.75 -28.23 -1.32
N MET A 56 -8.78 -26.91 -1.09
CA MET A 56 -9.65 -25.99 -1.82
C MET A 56 -9.29 -25.92 -3.30
N ARG A 57 -7.99 -25.81 -3.61
CA ARG A 57 -7.47 -25.82 -4.98
C ARG A 57 -7.85 -27.11 -5.71
N GLU A 58 -7.67 -28.27 -5.07
CA GLU A 58 -8.01 -29.57 -5.67
C GLU A 58 -9.51 -29.74 -5.94
N ALA A 59 -10.35 -29.02 -5.20
CA ALA A 59 -11.79 -29.02 -5.40
C ALA A 59 -12.26 -28.07 -6.51
N ILE A 60 -11.38 -27.21 -7.05
CA ILE A 60 -11.71 -26.33 -8.16
C ILE A 60 -11.99 -27.15 -9.43
N PRO A 61 -13.14 -26.94 -10.10
CA PRO A 61 -13.42 -27.57 -11.38
C PRO A 61 -12.39 -27.20 -12.45
N GLN A 62 -11.83 -28.22 -13.12
CA GLN A 62 -10.82 -28.07 -14.19
C GLN A 62 -11.42 -27.60 -15.54
N GLY A 63 -12.74 -27.39 -15.61
CA GLY A 63 -13.45 -26.94 -16.83
C GLY A 63 -14.01 -25.52 -16.69
N GLU A 64 -14.92 -25.15 -17.62
CA GLU A 64 -15.57 -23.84 -17.70
C GLU A 64 -16.50 -23.50 -16.52
N GLY A 65 -16.66 -24.40 -15.54
CA GLY A 65 -17.40 -24.09 -14.31
C GLY A 65 -16.61 -23.16 -13.39
N GLY A 66 -17.27 -22.13 -12.86
CA GLY A 66 -16.68 -21.25 -11.84
C GLY A 66 -16.44 -21.94 -10.50
N ILE A 67 -15.83 -21.23 -9.56
CA ILE A 67 -15.68 -21.71 -8.18
C ILE A 67 -17.07 -21.84 -7.49
N PRO A 68 -17.39 -22.98 -6.85
CA PRO A 68 -18.64 -23.11 -6.07
C PRO A 68 -18.72 -22.09 -4.93
N THR A 69 -19.91 -21.57 -4.66
CA THR A 69 -20.13 -20.51 -3.65
C THR A 69 -19.69 -20.89 -2.24
N ASN A 70 -19.98 -22.11 -1.79
CA ASN A 70 -19.55 -22.58 -0.46
C ASN A 70 -18.01 -22.71 -0.37
N LEU A 71 -17.36 -23.15 -1.45
CA LEU A 71 -15.90 -23.17 -1.55
C LEU A 71 -15.32 -21.74 -1.55
N ALA A 72 -15.93 -20.81 -2.30
CA ALA A 72 -15.50 -19.42 -2.35
C ALA A 72 -15.61 -18.76 -0.97
N THR A 73 -16.74 -18.89 -0.28
CA THR A 73 -16.91 -18.31 1.06
C THR A 73 -15.96 -18.94 2.09
N CYS A 74 -15.65 -20.23 1.98
CA CYS A 74 -14.64 -20.89 2.81
C CYS A 74 -13.22 -20.36 2.53
N ALA A 75 -12.86 -20.17 1.25
CA ALA A 75 -11.59 -19.59 0.86
C ALA A 75 -11.43 -18.14 1.36
N ALA A 76 -12.50 -17.35 1.32
CA ALA A 76 -12.51 -16.00 1.87
C ALA A 76 -12.17 -16.00 3.38
N GLU A 77 -12.76 -16.89 4.18
CA GLU A 77 -12.42 -16.99 5.62
C GLU A 77 -10.99 -17.47 5.86
N CYS A 78 -10.49 -18.40 5.05
CA CYS A 78 -9.09 -18.82 5.12
C CYS A 78 -8.14 -17.64 4.85
N PHE A 79 -8.42 -16.81 3.84
CA PHE A 79 -7.67 -15.58 3.59
C PHE A 79 -7.81 -14.55 4.71
N ARG A 80 -8.97 -14.42 5.36
CA ARG A 80 -9.12 -13.56 6.54
C ARG A 80 -8.26 -14.04 7.71
N CYS A 81 -8.20 -15.35 7.97
CA CYS A 81 -7.31 -15.92 8.98
C CYS A 81 -5.85 -15.57 8.67
N LEU A 82 -5.42 -15.77 7.41
CA LEU A 82 -4.06 -15.41 6.98
C LEU A 82 -3.76 -13.91 7.14
N ARG A 83 -4.69 -13.04 6.73
CA ARG A 83 -4.61 -11.58 6.90
C ARG A 83 -4.43 -11.19 8.37
N GLN A 84 -5.29 -11.71 9.25
CA GLN A 84 -5.28 -11.39 10.68
C GLN A 84 -4.00 -11.89 11.35
N SER A 85 -3.58 -13.12 11.05
CA SER A 85 -2.35 -13.70 11.59
C SER A 85 -1.09 -12.94 11.15
N CYS A 86 -1.02 -12.47 9.89
CA CYS A 86 0.10 -11.64 9.44
C CYS A 86 0.18 -10.30 10.20
N ALA A 87 -0.96 -9.72 10.58
CA ALA A 87 -1.01 -8.48 11.36
C ALA A 87 -0.67 -8.69 12.84
N LEU A 88 -1.11 -9.82 13.42
CA LEU A 88 -0.98 -10.09 14.86
C LEU A 88 0.34 -10.79 15.24
N ASN A 89 1.00 -11.47 14.31
CA ASN A 89 2.16 -12.31 14.57
C ASN A 89 3.28 -12.03 13.54
N ALA A 90 4.24 -11.18 13.92
CA ALA A 90 5.35 -10.77 13.05
C ALA A 90 6.27 -11.92 12.65
N GLN A 91 6.43 -12.95 13.49
CA GLN A 91 7.24 -14.12 13.17
C GLN A 91 6.56 -14.97 12.09
N LEU A 92 5.24 -15.13 12.18
CA LEU A 92 4.43 -15.77 11.15
C LEU A 92 4.49 -15.01 9.84
N GLN A 93 4.31 -13.68 9.88
CA GLN A 93 4.44 -12.82 8.71
C GLN A 93 5.81 -13.01 8.05
N SER A 94 6.89 -12.99 8.84
CA SER A 94 8.26 -13.12 8.33
C SER A 94 8.57 -14.46 7.66
N ASN A 95 7.81 -15.51 7.96
CA ASN A 95 8.01 -16.85 7.41
C ASN A 95 7.23 -17.10 6.11
N ILE A 96 6.33 -16.21 5.68
CA ILE A 96 5.46 -16.42 4.50
C ILE A 96 6.27 -16.74 3.23
N ASN A 97 7.38 -16.05 2.99
CA ASN A 97 8.27 -16.29 1.84
C ASN A 97 8.76 -17.74 1.72
N SER A 98 8.81 -18.49 2.83
CA SER A 98 9.28 -19.87 2.88
C SER A 98 8.17 -20.88 2.54
N TYR A 99 6.90 -20.45 2.52
CA TYR A 99 5.73 -21.28 2.21
C TYR A 99 5.24 -21.02 0.78
N THR A 100 6.08 -21.34 -0.20
CA THR A 100 5.78 -21.09 -1.62
C THR A 100 4.57 -21.88 -2.13
N ALA A 101 4.30 -23.07 -1.59
CA ALA A 101 3.13 -23.86 -1.94
C ALA A 101 1.82 -23.19 -1.45
N LEU A 102 1.81 -22.61 -0.24
CA LEU A 102 0.71 -21.78 0.25
C LEU A 102 0.39 -20.64 -0.73
N LEU A 103 1.41 -19.86 -1.12
CA LEU A 103 1.23 -18.74 -2.06
C LEU A 103 0.80 -19.23 -3.46
N SER A 104 1.33 -20.35 -3.93
CA SER A 104 0.93 -20.96 -5.20
C SER A 104 -0.53 -21.42 -5.18
N ASN A 105 -0.99 -22.03 -4.09
CA ASN A 105 -2.38 -22.46 -3.94
C ASN A 105 -3.31 -21.23 -3.89
N ALA A 106 -2.94 -20.19 -3.15
CA ALA A 106 -3.65 -18.93 -3.11
C ALA A 106 -3.79 -18.30 -4.50
N LYS A 107 -2.69 -18.24 -5.27
CA LYS A 107 -2.67 -17.73 -6.65
C LYS A 107 -3.65 -18.47 -7.55
N ILE A 108 -3.66 -19.80 -7.50
CA ILE A 108 -4.56 -20.63 -8.35
C ILE A 108 -6.03 -20.40 -7.98
N ILE A 109 -6.34 -20.28 -6.69
CA ILE A 109 -7.70 -19.93 -6.24
C ILE A 109 -8.10 -18.55 -6.78
N MET A 110 -7.24 -17.54 -6.65
CA MET A 110 -7.49 -16.20 -7.19
C MET A 110 -7.67 -16.20 -8.71
N GLU A 111 -6.82 -16.92 -9.46
CA GLU A 111 -6.93 -17.09 -10.92
C GLU A 111 -8.30 -17.65 -11.31
N LYS A 112 -8.77 -18.67 -10.59
CA LYS A 112 -10.08 -19.25 -10.85
C LYS A 112 -11.22 -18.27 -10.54
N VAL A 113 -11.11 -17.53 -9.45
CA VAL A 113 -12.11 -16.54 -9.06
C VAL A 113 -12.19 -15.41 -10.09
N ILE A 114 -11.04 -14.89 -10.55
CA ILE A 114 -10.96 -13.84 -11.59
C ILE A 114 -11.59 -14.29 -12.91
N SER A 115 -11.41 -15.55 -13.28
CA SER A 115 -11.96 -16.12 -14.52
C SER A 115 -13.42 -16.59 -14.42
N SER A 116 -14.02 -16.53 -13.23
CA SER A 116 -15.42 -16.88 -13.00
C SER A 116 -16.32 -15.66 -13.16
N ASP A 117 -17.62 -15.89 -13.41
CA ASP A 117 -18.61 -14.82 -13.40
C ASP A 117 -18.59 -14.09 -12.05
N PRO A 118 -18.53 -12.74 -12.05
CA PRO A 118 -18.44 -11.96 -10.83
C PRO A 118 -19.72 -12.12 -10.00
N ASP A 119 -19.53 -12.33 -8.70
CA ASP A 119 -20.58 -12.25 -7.68
C ASP A 119 -19.96 -11.80 -6.35
N SER A 120 -20.80 -11.42 -5.40
CA SER A 120 -20.35 -10.86 -4.11
C SER A 120 -19.44 -11.80 -3.31
N ASP A 121 -19.63 -13.11 -3.40
CA ASP A 121 -18.84 -14.09 -2.65
C ASP A 121 -17.45 -14.26 -3.27
N LYS A 122 -17.37 -14.30 -4.61
CA LYS A 122 -16.12 -14.31 -5.37
C LYS A 122 -15.33 -13.02 -5.19
N GLU A 123 -16.00 -11.87 -5.23
CA GLU A 123 -15.40 -10.57 -4.92
C GLU A 123 -14.82 -10.56 -3.50
N ASN A 124 -15.54 -11.15 -2.54
CA ASN A 124 -15.04 -11.28 -1.17
C ASN A 124 -13.76 -12.12 -1.08
N VAL A 125 -13.62 -13.17 -1.89
CA VAL A 125 -12.35 -13.92 -1.98
C VAL A 125 -11.21 -13.02 -2.43
N LEU A 126 -11.40 -12.26 -3.52
CA LEU A 126 -10.37 -11.35 -4.04
C LEU A 126 -10.00 -10.26 -3.05
N LYS A 127 -10.99 -9.66 -2.38
CA LYS A 127 -10.77 -8.65 -1.34
C LYS A 127 -9.95 -9.19 -0.18
N CYS A 128 -10.33 -10.35 0.36
CA CYS A 128 -9.62 -10.95 1.49
C CYS A 128 -8.21 -11.40 1.10
N ALA A 129 -8.04 -11.94 -0.11
CA ALA A 129 -6.73 -12.33 -0.62
C ALA A 129 -5.81 -11.13 -0.81
N ALA A 130 -6.29 -10.03 -1.43
CA ALA A 130 -5.51 -8.81 -1.59
C ALA A 130 -5.08 -8.23 -0.24
N GLN A 131 -5.98 -8.19 0.74
CA GLN A 131 -5.65 -7.72 2.08
C GLN A 131 -4.64 -8.62 2.81
N PHE A 132 -4.75 -9.95 2.65
CA PHE A 132 -3.74 -10.89 3.13
C PHE A 132 -2.37 -10.58 2.52
N LEU A 133 -2.28 -10.45 1.19
CA LEU A 133 -1.03 -10.13 0.51
C LEU A 133 -0.44 -8.80 0.98
N GLY A 134 -1.29 -7.79 1.19
CA GLY A 134 -0.88 -6.51 1.77
C GLY A 134 -0.21 -6.70 3.13
N ASN A 135 -0.91 -7.32 4.09
CA ASN A 135 -0.39 -7.56 5.43
C ASN A 135 0.86 -8.44 5.45
N ALA A 136 0.96 -9.42 4.55
CA ALA A 136 2.17 -10.23 4.39
C ALA A 136 3.37 -9.38 3.95
N CYS A 137 3.14 -8.32 3.18
CA CYS A 137 4.18 -7.48 2.60
C CYS A 137 4.59 -6.27 3.47
N VAL A 138 3.74 -5.81 4.40
CA VAL A 138 4.03 -4.60 5.21
C VAL A 138 5.38 -4.72 5.91
N SER A 139 6.28 -3.77 5.61
CA SER A 139 7.63 -3.70 6.18
C SER A 139 8.48 -4.97 6.01
N ASN A 140 8.17 -5.80 5.00
CA ASN A 140 8.85 -7.08 4.75
C ASN A 140 9.31 -7.21 3.28
N PRO A 141 10.54 -6.78 2.95
CA PRO A 141 11.06 -6.78 1.58
C PRO A 141 11.13 -8.17 0.92
N GLU A 142 11.39 -9.22 1.70
CA GLU A 142 11.47 -10.59 1.17
C GLU A 142 10.09 -11.08 0.73
N ASN A 143 9.06 -10.85 1.55
CA ASN A 143 7.68 -11.16 1.18
C ASN A 143 7.20 -10.31 0.00
N GLN A 144 7.50 -9.01 -0.02
CA GLN A 144 7.18 -8.15 -1.15
C GLN A 144 7.75 -8.68 -2.47
N LYS A 145 9.01 -9.12 -2.47
CA LYS A 145 9.64 -9.71 -3.66
C LYS A 145 8.95 -10.99 -4.10
N VAL A 146 8.65 -11.90 -3.18
CA VAL A 146 7.98 -13.18 -3.51
C VAL A 146 6.55 -12.94 -3.98
N VAL A 147 5.79 -12.08 -3.31
CA VAL A 147 4.41 -11.72 -3.67
C VAL A 147 4.37 -11.03 -5.03
N TRP A 148 5.23 -10.04 -5.27
CA TRP A 148 5.31 -9.35 -6.56
C TRP A 148 5.53 -10.36 -7.70
N ASN A 149 6.53 -11.24 -7.57
CA ASN A 149 6.84 -12.23 -8.60
C ASN A 149 5.73 -13.27 -8.79
N THR A 150 5.07 -13.68 -7.70
CA THR A 150 4.06 -14.74 -7.75
C THR A 150 2.73 -14.22 -8.30
N PHE A 151 2.32 -13.00 -7.95
CA PHE A 151 0.97 -12.50 -8.22
C PHE A 151 0.91 -11.41 -9.32
N LEU A 152 2.05 -11.01 -9.90
CA LEU A 152 2.14 -9.92 -10.88
C LEU A 152 1.04 -9.96 -11.96
N GLN A 153 0.85 -11.13 -12.57
CA GLN A 153 -0.09 -11.32 -13.67
C GLN A 153 -1.56 -11.19 -13.24
N LEU A 154 -1.87 -11.32 -11.94
CA LEU A 154 -3.22 -11.20 -11.40
C LEU A 154 -3.59 -9.77 -11.03
N PHE A 155 -2.62 -8.89 -10.77
CA PHE A 155 -2.91 -7.53 -10.36
C PHE A 155 -3.64 -6.75 -11.46
N LYS A 156 -3.25 -6.89 -12.73
CA LYS A 156 -3.92 -6.19 -13.84
C LYS A 156 -5.42 -6.52 -13.94
N PRO A 157 -5.86 -7.79 -14.02
CA PRO A 157 -7.29 -8.09 -14.04
C PRO A 157 -8.03 -7.67 -12.76
N MET A 158 -7.37 -7.69 -11.59
CA MET A 158 -7.97 -7.20 -10.34
C MET A 158 -8.14 -5.67 -10.31
N LEU A 159 -7.19 -4.91 -10.86
CA LEU A 159 -7.30 -3.44 -11.01
C LEU A 159 -8.42 -3.04 -11.99
N LEU A 160 -8.68 -3.88 -13.00
CA LEU A 160 -9.77 -3.69 -13.96
C LEU A 160 -11.11 -4.26 -13.49
N HIS A 161 -11.17 -4.80 -12.27
CA HIS A 161 -12.39 -5.42 -11.74
C HIS A 161 -13.49 -4.37 -11.45
N GLN A 162 -14.76 -4.75 -11.62
CA GLN A 162 -15.91 -3.86 -11.46
C GLN A 162 -16.14 -3.42 -10.00
N ASP A 163 -15.96 -4.33 -9.03
CA ASP A 163 -15.90 -3.98 -7.60
C ASP A 163 -14.71 -3.05 -7.32
N ILE A 164 -15.00 -1.84 -6.81
CA ILE A 164 -14.00 -0.80 -6.53
C ILE A 164 -13.06 -1.22 -5.40
N LYS A 165 -13.54 -1.94 -4.38
CA LYS A 165 -12.72 -2.40 -3.25
C LYS A 165 -11.71 -3.46 -3.69
N VAL A 166 -12.04 -4.31 -4.67
CA VAL A 166 -11.06 -5.23 -5.26
C VAL A 166 -9.92 -4.44 -5.89
N CYS A 167 -10.24 -3.40 -6.66
CA CYS A 167 -9.23 -2.53 -7.26
C CYS A 167 -8.40 -1.80 -6.19
N ASP A 168 -9.07 -1.21 -5.19
CA ASP A 168 -8.44 -0.43 -4.12
C ASP A 168 -7.48 -1.26 -3.27
N TYR A 169 -7.91 -2.43 -2.81
CA TYR A 169 -7.02 -3.34 -2.09
C TYR A 169 -5.90 -3.89 -2.97
N THR A 170 -6.09 -3.97 -4.30
CA THR A 170 -5.00 -4.32 -5.21
C THR A 170 -3.97 -3.18 -5.30
N CYS A 171 -4.42 -1.92 -5.38
CA CYS A 171 -3.54 -0.75 -5.31
C CYS A 171 -2.73 -0.73 -4.00
N MET A 172 -3.35 -1.07 -2.87
CA MET A 172 -2.65 -1.20 -1.58
C MET A 172 -1.49 -2.21 -1.66
N VAL A 173 -1.71 -3.38 -2.27
CA VAL A 173 -0.65 -4.40 -2.45
C VAL A 173 0.45 -3.89 -3.39
N VAL A 174 0.07 -3.24 -4.49
CA VAL A 174 1.00 -2.67 -5.46
C VAL A 174 1.88 -1.62 -4.78
N HIS A 175 1.30 -0.63 -4.10
CA HIS A 175 2.02 0.38 -3.31
C HIS A 175 3.00 -0.28 -2.33
N THR A 176 2.52 -1.25 -1.54
CA THR A 176 3.36 -1.94 -0.54
C THR A 176 4.57 -2.63 -1.19
N CYS A 177 4.39 -3.22 -2.38
CA CYS A 177 5.48 -3.86 -3.11
C CYS A 177 6.42 -2.85 -3.77
N LEU A 178 5.89 -1.77 -4.37
CA LEU A 178 6.68 -0.73 -5.03
C LEU A 178 7.61 -0.02 -4.04
N ASN A 179 7.11 0.35 -2.86
CA ASN A 179 7.86 1.13 -1.88
C ASN A 179 9.24 0.53 -1.55
N ALA A 180 9.36 -0.79 -1.33
CA ALA A 180 10.67 -1.40 -1.04
C ALA A 180 11.34 -2.11 -2.23
N ALA A 181 10.58 -2.66 -3.20
CA ALA A 181 11.17 -3.29 -4.37
C ALA A 181 11.75 -2.26 -5.36
N ALA A 182 11.08 -1.12 -5.55
CA ALA A 182 11.54 -0.09 -6.46
C ALA A 182 12.86 0.56 -5.98
N CYS A 183 13.12 0.56 -4.68
CA CYS A 183 14.39 1.05 -4.13
C CYS A 183 15.58 0.11 -4.33
N LYS A 184 15.37 -1.21 -4.52
CA LYS A 184 16.47 -2.20 -4.50
C LYS A 184 16.61 -3.06 -5.75
N ASP A 185 15.53 -3.34 -6.47
CA ASP A 185 15.52 -4.30 -7.59
C ASP A 185 14.79 -3.71 -8.80
N GLN A 186 15.48 -2.77 -9.47
CA GLN A 186 14.97 -2.01 -10.61
C GLN A 186 14.56 -2.90 -11.80
N ALA A 187 15.13 -4.11 -11.91
CA ALA A 187 14.74 -5.09 -12.91
C ALA A 187 13.30 -5.57 -12.73
N LEU A 188 12.83 -5.71 -11.48
CA LEU A 188 11.46 -6.13 -11.16
C LEU A 188 10.42 -5.07 -11.55
N MET A 189 10.83 -3.81 -11.67
CA MET A 189 9.95 -2.66 -11.92
C MET A 189 9.93 -2.20 -13.38
N THR A 190 10.93 -2.59 -14.18
CA THR A 190 11.10 -2.08 -15.54
C THR A 190 10.45 -2.95 -16.61
N GLY A 191 9.95 -4.14 -16.27
CA GLY A 191 9.21 -5.01 -17.19
C GLY A 191 7.90 -4.38 -17.68
N ALA A 192 7.48 -4.74 -18.91
CA ALA A 192 6.24 -4.22 -19.50
C ALA A 192 5.00 -4.51 -18.64
N VAL A 193 4.95 -5.69 -18.00
CA VAL A 193 3.83 -6.08 -17.12
C VAL A 193 3.77 -5.20 -15.87
N ALA A 194 4.92 -4.89 -15.24
CA ALA A 194 4.98 -4.00 -14.09
C ALA A 194 4.50 -2.59 -14.44
N GLN A 195 4.94 -2.07 -15.59
CA GLN A 195 4.49 -0.78 -16.12
C GLN A 195 2.97 -0.76 -16.39
N ASP A 196 2.43 -1.84 -16.93
CA ASP A 196 0.99 -1.99 -17.17
C ASP A 196 0.17 -1.96 -15.87
N ILE A 197 0.70 -2.55 -14.79
CA ILE A 197 0.04 -2.58 -13.48
C ILE A 197 0.04 -1.17 -12.88
N VAL A 198 1.18 -0.48 -12.88
CA VAL A 198 1.27 0.90 -12.38
C VAL A 198 0.34 1.82 -13.18
N LEU A 199 0.33 1.71 -14.52
CA LEU A 199 -0.59 2.48 -15.35
C LEU A 199 -2.06 2.14 -15.04
N ALA A 200 -2.40 0.87 -14.87
CA ALA A 200 -3.77 0.46 -14.54
C ALA A 200 -4.22 0.98 -13.16
N SER A 201 -3.31 1.04 -12.18
CA SER A 201 -3.58 1.69 -10.89
C SER A 201 -3.91 3.17 -11.07
N ILE A 202 -3.09 3.91 -11.84
CA ILE A 202 -3.31 5.34 -12.09
C ILE A 202 -4.62 5.59 -12.86
N GLN A 203 -4.93 4.76 -13.86
CA GLN A 203 -6.19 4.81 -14.60
C GLN A 203 -7.39 4.58 -13.66
N ALA A 204 -7.29 3.59 -12.77
CA ALA A 204 -8.34 3.35 -11.79
C ALA A 204 -8.52 4.53 -10.84
N THR A 205 -7.44 5.15 -10.35
CA THR A 205 -7.50 6.37 -9.53
C THR A 205 -8.21 7.49 -10.27
N ALA A 206 -7.76 7.82 -11.49
CA ALA A 206 -8.26 8.95 -12.26
C ALA A 206 -9.73 8.79 -12.72
N GLN A 207 -10.20 7.55 -12.86
CA GLN A 207 -11.53 7.25 -13.41
C GLN A 207 -12.55 6.86 -12.35
N ARG A 208 -12.12 6.29 -11.23
CA ARG A 208 -12.99 5.63 -10.23
C ARG A 208 -12.72 6.07 -8.79
N ASP A 209 -11.82 7.03 -8.58
CA ASP A 209 -11.50 7.60 -7.26
C ASP A 209 -11.02 6.54 -6.26
N VAL A 210 -10.03 5.75 -6.69
CA VAL A 210 -9.41 4.69 -5.89
C VAL A 210 -8.35 5.28 -4.96
N GLU A 211 -8.64 5.33 -3.66
CA GLU A 211 -7.79 5.97 -2.64
C GLU A 211 -6.35 5.44 -2.65
N TRP A 212 -6.16 4.12 -2.58
CA TRP A 212 -4.82 3.54 -2.55
C TRP A 212 -4.04 3.75 -3.85
N GLY A 213 -4.74 4.06 -4.94
CA GLY A 213 -4.12 4.34 -6.21
C GLY A 213 -3.36 5.67 -6.24
N LEU A 214 -3.66 6.61 -5.34
CA LEU A 214 -2.86 7.83 -5.15
C LEU A 214 -1.45 7.50 -4.63
N TYR A 215 -1.33 6.60 -3.66
CA TYR A 215 -0.02 6.18 -3.15
C TYR A 215 0.83 5.47 -4.21
N VAL A 216 0.21 4.72 -5.12
CA VAL A 216 0.91 4.13 -6.27
C VAL A 216 1.43 5.22 -7.22
N LEU A 217 0.64 6.27 -7.47
CA LEU A 217 1.04 7.42 -8.26
C LEU A 217 2.20 8.17 -7.60
N GLU A 218 2.15 8.40 -6.29
CA GLU A 218 3.25 9.00 -5.53
C GLU A 218 4.53 8.16 -5.58
N ASP A 219 4.44 6.84 -5.39
CA ASP A 219 5.60 5.94 -5.50
C ASP A 219 6.22 5.98 -6.89
N MET A 220 5.38 6.06 -7.91
CA MET A 220 5.81 6.26 -9.29
C MET A 220 6.55 7.60 -9.46
N LEU A 221 6.03 8.68 -8.87
CA LEU A 221 6.65 10.00 -8.90
C LEU A 221 7.98 10.07 -8.14
N LYS A 222 8.14 9.28 -7.08
CA LYS A 222 9.40 9.11 -6.34
C LYS A 222 10.49 8.41 -7.16
N ASN A 223 10.12 7.74 -8.26
CA ASN A 223 11.03 6.91 -9.04
C ASN A 223 11.09 7.30 -10.53
N ASP A 224 12.26 7.74 -10.99
CA ASP A 224 12.51 8.20 -12.38
C ASP A 224 12.28 7.10 -13.45
N LEU A 225 12.09 5.84 -13.07
CA LEU A 225 11.93 4.72 -14.00
C LEU A 225 10.61 4.71 -14.78
N PHE A 226 9.55 5.27 -14.20
CA PHE A 226 8.20 5.03 -14.67
C PHE A 226 7.67 6.15 -15.55
N LEU A 227 7.73 7.39 -15.08
CA LEU A 227 7.02 8.50 -15.70
C LEU A 227 7.36 8.68 -17.19
N PRO A 228 8.65 8.68 -17.63
CA PRO A 228 8.97 8.84 -19.05
C PRO A 228 8.38 7.74 -19.95
N LYS A 229 8.18 6.53 -19.40
CA LYS A 229 7.63 5.37 -20.14
C LYS A 229 6.10 5.35 -20.12
N LEU A 230 5.50 5.80 -19.03
CA LEU A 230 4.05 5.74 -18.83
C LEU A 230 3.32 6.96 -19.39
N PHE A 231 3.94 8.14 -19.36
CA PHE A 231 3.28 9.40 -19.68
C PHE A 231 2.66 9.43 -21.09
N SER A 232 3.33 8.85 -22.09
CA SER A 232 2.81 8.75 -23.46
C SER A 232 1.57 7.86 -23.59
N ARG A 233 1.38 6.94 -22.63
CA ARG A 233 0.26 5.98 -22.57
C ARG A 233 -0.89 6.46 -21.69
N MET A 234 -0.68 7.52 -20.90
CA MET A 234 -1.71 8.15 -20.08
C MET A 234 -2.70 8.94 -20.95
N GLY A 235 -3.98 8.85 -20.62
CA GLY A 235 -5.02 9.71 -21.19
C GLY A 235 -5.07 11.07 -20.48
N GLU A 236 -6.05 11.89 -20.86
CA GLU A 236 -6.20 13.26 -20.34
C GLU A 236 -6.46 13.27 -18.83
N LYS A 237 -7.34 12.38 -18.34
CA LYS A 237 -7.69 12.31 -16.91
C LYS A 237 -6.49 11.89 -16.07
N GLU A 238 -5.72 10.91 -16.53
CA GLU A 238 -4.53 10.44 -15.81
C GLU A 238 -3.44 11.51 -15.77
N ARG A 239 -3.25 12.24 -16.88
CA ARG A 239 -2.29 13.36 -16.94
C ARG A 239 -2.73 14.54 -16.07
N LEU A 240 -4.03 14.84 -16.02
CA LEU A 240 -4.57 15.88 -15.16
C LEU A 240 -4.35 15.53 -13.68
N LEU A 241 -4.72 14.31 -13.27
CA LEU A 241 -4.47 13.81 -11.91
C LEU A 241 -2.98 13.89 -11.54
N LEU A 242 -2.09 13.46 -12.43
CA LEU A 242 -0.64 13.56 -12.25
C LEU A 242 -0.20 15.00 -11.97
N LEU A 243 -0.68 15.97 -12.76
CA LEU A 243 -0.34 17.39 -12.59
C LEU A 243 -0.91 17.97 -11.29
N GLU A 244 -2.13 17.58 -10.90
CA GLU A 244 -2.75 17.97 -9.63
C GLU A 244 -1.91 17.49 -8.44
N VAL A 245 -1.47 16.22 -8.45
CA VAL A 245 -0.61 15.66 -7.41
C VAL A 245 0.74 16.37 -7.36
N ILE A 246 1.41 16.58 -8.51
CA ILE A 246 2.68 17.31 -8.55
C ILE A 246 2.51 18.75 -8.02
N LEU A 247 1.42 19.43 -8.39
CA LEU A 247 1.15 20.79 -7.94
C LEU A 247 0.91 20.85 -6.42
N ALA A 248 0.18 19.88 -5.87
CA ALA A 248 -0.03 19.76 -4.42
C ALA A 248 1.31 19.61 -3.69
N GLU A 249 2.15 18.67 -4.13
CA GLU A 249 3.49 18.42 -3.58
C GLU A 249 4.40 19.66 -3.64
N MET A 250 4.31 20.44 -4.71
CA MET A 250 5.08 21.68 -4.86
C MET A 250 4.59 22.80 -3.94
N ASN A 251 3.28 22.87 -3.66
CA ASN A 251 2.69 23.89 -2.78
C ASN A 251 2.93 23.62 -1.30
N GLU A 252 3.15 22.35 -0.91
CA GLU A 252 3.47 21.96 0.45
C GLU A 252 4.93 22.25 0.84
N LEU A 253 5.77 22.65 -0.11
CA LEU A 253 7.10 23.14 0.20
C LEU A 253 7.02 24.45 0.98
N PRO A 254 7.72 24.57 2.13
CA PRO A 254 7.85 25.85 2.79
C PRO A 254 8.48 26.82 1.80
N ALA A 255 7.75 27.92 1.51
CA ALA A 255 8.22 29.00 0.65
C ALA A 255 9.69 29.27 1.00
N CYS A 256 10.56 29.05 0.02
CA CYS A 256 12.02 29.15 0.12
C CYS A 256 12.37 30.23 1.14
N ALA A 257 12.94 29.82 2.29
CA ALA A 257 13.27 30.74 3.37
C ALA A 257 14.04 31.91 2.76
N ASP A 258 13.42 33.09 2.81
CA ASP A 258 13.97 34.32 2.27
C ASP A 258 15.38 34.50 2.84
N PRO A 259 16.45 34.42 2.03
CA PRO A 259 17.82 34.55 2.52
C PRO A 259 18.06 35.92 3.17
N GLY A 260 17.16 36.90 2.97
CA GLY A 260 17.22 38.21 3.62
C GLY A 260 16.85 38.23 5.11
N LYS A 261 16.20 37.21 5.66
CA LYS A 261 15.79 37.20 7.10
C LYS A 261 16.78 36.52 8.04
N GLN A 262 17.63 35.61 7.55
CA GLN A 262 18.63 34.95 8.40
C GLN A 262 19.80 35.87 8.79
N GLU A 263 20.13 36.87 7.98
CA GLU A 263 21.18 37.85 8.30
C GLU A 263 20.74 38.82 9.42
N GLN A 264 19.45 39.18 9.50
CA GLN A 264 18.93 40.06 10.55
C GLN A 264 18.80 39.35 11.91
N ASP A 265 18.46 38.06 11.93
CA ASP A 265 18.38 37.27 13.17
C ASP A 265 19.75 36.81 13.68
N ARG A 266 20.77 36.67 12.82
CA ARG A 266 22.16 36.47 13.25
C ARG A 266 22.72 37.73 13.92
N ASN A 267 22.52 38.90 13.31
CA ASN A 267 22.99 40.17 13.88
C ASN A 267 22.27 40.51 15.21
N ARG A 268 20.99 40.17 15.38
CA ARG A 268 20.28 40.35 16.66
C ARG A 268 20.76 39.42 17.78
N LYS A 269 21.23 38.22 17.46
CA LYS A 269 21.75 37.26 18.47
C LYS A 269 23.19 37.57 18.89
N GLU A 270 24.00 38.17 18.02
CA GLU A 270 25.36 38.60 18.38
C GLU A 270 25.35 39.82 19.32
N ASP A 271 24.41 40.75 19.13
CA ASP A 271 24.24 41.90 20.03
C ASP A 271 23.73 41.52 21.44
N SER A 272 22.94 40.43 21.57
CA SER A 272 22.48 39.97 22.89
C SER A 272 23.52 39.13 23.63
N ALA A 273 24.44 38.47 22.93
CA ALA A 273 25.49 37.62 23.53
C ALA A 273 26.66 38.42 24.11
N HIS A 274 26.81 39.71 23.76
CA HIS A 274 27.83 40.59 24.33
C HIS A 274 27.42 41.25 25.66
N ALA A 275 26.14 41.18 26.04
CA ALA A 275 25.64 41.78 27.28
C ALA A 275 25.66 40.83 28.50
N ASP A 276 25.81 39.51 28.30
CA ASP A 276 25.62 38.50 29.36
C ASP A 276 26.92 37.85 29.87
N LYS A 277 28.09 38.33 29.46
CA LYS A 277 29.40 37.79 29.92
C LYS A 277 29.94 38.38 31.23
N ASP A 278 29.23 39.31 31.88
CA ASP A 278 29.70 39.97 33.11
C ASP A 278 29.04 39.47 34.41
N LYS A 279 28.24 38.41 34.36
CA LYS A 279 27.66 37.79 35.55
C LYS A 279 27.73 36.27 35.49
N ASP A 280 28.89 35.71 35.85
CA ASP A 280 28.94 34.44 36.60
C ASP A 280 30.38 34.12 37.00
N LYS A 281 30.85 34.84 38.02
CA LYS A 281 31.93 34.40 38.91
C LYS A 281 31.36 34.33 40.32
N ASN A 282 30.73 33.22 40.66
CA ASN A 282 30.68 32.61 41.98
C ASN A 282 29.60 31.54 41.98
N LYS A 283 30.00 30.28 42.16
CA LYS A 283 29.71 29.47 43.35
C LYS A 283 29.76 27.99 42.99
N SER A 284 30.87 27.38 43.39
CA SER A 284 31.06 25.94 43.52
C SER A 284 30.34 25.41 44.76
N GLU A 285 30.15 24.08 44.75
CA GLU A 285 30.12 23.13 45.88
C GLU A 285 28.81 22.38 46.17
N ASN A 286 29.02 21.08 46.39
CA ASN A 286 28.19 20.04 47.03
C ASN A 286 26.96 19.55 46.25
N GLY A 287 26.63 18.26 46.20
CA GLY A 287 27.18 17.08 46.87
C GLY A 287 26.11 15.98 46.88
N ASN A 288 26.53 14.74 46.58
CA ASN A 288 26.06 13.43 47.07
C ASN A 288 24.56 13.03 47.16
N SER A 289 24.34 11.79 46.66
CA SER A 289 23.56 10.68 47.26
C SER A 289 22.03 10.61 47.23
N SER A 290 21.57 9.58 46.50
CA SER A 290 20.75 8.43 46.96
C SER A 290 19.24 8.54 47.21
N ASN A 291 18.58 7.41 46.86
CA ASN A 291 17.28 6.86 47.31
C ASN A 291 16.01 7.54 46.76
N SER A 292 14.85 6.89 46.60
CA SER A 292 14.37 5.49 46.60
C SER A 292 12.84 5.58 46.46
N ARG A 293 12.19 4.59 45.80
CA ARG A 293 10.78 4.11 45.96
C ARG A 293 9.62 5.13 45.90
N THR A 294 8.55 4.78 45.15
CA THR A 294 7.33 4.15 45.71
C THR A 294 6.29 3.86 44.63
N ASP A 295 5.55 2.80 44.90
CA ASP A 295 4.37 2.26 44.24
C ASP A 295 3.18 3.24 44.15
N GLY A 296 2.23 2.92 43.28
CA GLY A 296 0.93 3.58 43.18
C GLY A 296 -0.04 2.77 42.33
N ASP A 297 -0.75 1.85 42.99
CA ASP A 297 -1.95 1.16 42.50
C ASP A 297 -3.09 2.15 42.18
N GLY A 298 -3.96 1.76 41.25
CA GLY A 298 -5.20 2.48 40.95
C GLY A 298 -6.15 1.65 40.08
N ASP A 299 -7.08 0.96 40.75
CA ASP A 299 -8.25 0.28 40.19
C ASP A 299 -9.21 1.22 39.45
N GLY A 300 -9.93 0.68 38.46
CA GLY A 300 -11.02 1.38 37.77
C GLY A 300 -11.84 0.45 36.86
N ASP A 301 -12.90 -0.10 37.44
CA ASP A 301 -13.99 -0.90 36.87
C ASP A 301 -14.90 -0.08 35.91
N GLY A 302 -15.62 -0.77 35.01
CA GLY A 302 -16.76 -0.18 34.27
C GLY A 302 -16.93 -0.64 32.82
N GLY A 303 -17.82 -1.63 32.62
CA GLY A 303 -18.18 -2.16 31.30
C GLY A 303 -19.13 -1.32 30.44
N GLY A 304 -19.34 -1.77 29.21
CA GLY A 304 -20.36 -1.26 28.29
C GLY A 304 -20.19 -1.84 26.88
N GLY A 305 -21.15 -2.64 26.43
CA GLY A 305 -21.16 -3.26 25.11
C GLY A 305 -21.44 -2.28 23.97
N GLY A 306 -21.09 -2.70 22.76
CA GLY A 306 -21.41 -2.01 21.52
C GLY A 306 -20.77 -2.68 20.30
N ASP A 307 -21.58 -3.41 19.53
CA ASP A 307 -21.26 -3.87 18.19
C ASP A 307 -20.85 -2.70 17.28
N LYS A 308 -19.64 -2.80 16.69
CA LYS A 308 -19.23 -2.24 15.39
C LYS A 308 -17.77 -2.64 15.16
N ALA A 309 -17.56 -3.73 14.43
CA ALA A 309 -16.25 -4.03 13.86
C ALA A 309 -16.05 -3.11 12.64
N ASP A 310 -15.28 -2.06 12.85
CA ASP A 310 -14.81 -1.15 11.81
C ASP A 310 -13.71 -1.86 11.00
N ASP A 311 -13.98 -2.13 9.73
CA ASP A 311 -13.19 -2.98 8.83
C ASP A 311 -12.15 -2.12 8.05
N SER A 312 -11.44 -1.27 8.78
CA SER A 312 -10.42 -0.36 8.25
C SER A 312 -9.01 -0.89 8.52
N PRO A 313 -8.08 -0.81 7.55
CA PRO A 313 -6.69 -1.22 7.75
C PRO A 313 -6.00 -0.34 8.81
N VAL A 314 -5.19 -0.96 9.66
CA VAL A 314 -4.40 -0.29 10.69
C VAL A 314 -3.32 0.57 10.02
N PRO A 315 -3.27 1.90 10.25
CA PRO A 315 -2.23 2.73 9.68
C PRO A 315 -0.89 2.45 10.38
N ALA A 316 0.15 2.21 9.58
CA ALA A 316 1.52 2.17 10.07
C ALA A 316 1.96 3.61 10.43
N GLY A 317 1.96 3.92 11.73
CA GLY A 317 2.46 5.20 12.23
C GLY A 317 3.96 5.33 12.01
N ASN A 318 4.37 6.25 11.12
CA ASN A 318 5.76 6.70 11.03
C ASN A 318 5.96 7.89 11.98
N GLY A 319 6.93 7.75 12.88
CA GLY A 319 7.32 8.77 13.85
C GLY A 319 7.87 10.02 13.16
N ALA A 320 7.38 11.18 13.61
CA ALA A 320 7.87 12.49 13.24
C ALA A 320 9.33 12.68 13.69
N ASN A 321 10.21 12.98 12.74
CA ASN A 321 11.49 13.62 13.04
C ASN A 321 11.64 14.84 12.12
N GLY A 322 11.70 16.02 12.73
CA GLY A 322 11.72 17.31 12.05
C GLY A 322 13.05 17.55 11.33
N GLY A 323 13.06 17.25 10.03
CA GLY A 323 13.97 17.79 9.03
C GLY A 323 13.16 17.96 7.77
N GLY A 324 13.25 19.12 7.09
CA GLY A 324 12.41 19.45 5.93
C GLY A 324 12.30 18.26 4.97
N GLN A 325 11.11 17.70 4.85
CA GLN A 325 10.91 16.53 3.99
C GLN A 325 11.22 16.94 2.54
N PRO A 326 12.06 16.20 1.82
CA PRO A 326 12.25 16.42 0.40
C PRO A 326 10.92 16.19 -0.32
N LEU A 327 10.70 16.91 -1.43
CA LEU A 327 9.59 16.67 -2.38
C LEU A 327 9.37 15.17 -2.58
N ALA A 328 8.12 14.72 -2.52
CA ALA A 328 7.80 13.35 -2.89
C ALA A 328 8.08 13.08 -4.38
N VAL A 329 8.19 14.12 -5.23
CA VAL A 329 8.52 13.96 -6.65
C VAL A 329 10.03 13.99 -6.87
N SER A 330 10.55 12.98 -7.56
CA SER A 330 11.97 12.93 -7.96
C SER A 330 12.34 14.05 -8.93
N THR A 331 13.59 14.53 -8.83
CA THR A 331 14.10 15.62 -9.68
C THR A 331 14.02 15.29 -11.17
N GLY A 332 14.28 14.03 -11.56
CA GLY A 332 14.19 13.62 -12.96
C GLY A 332 12.75 13.68 -13.49
N ASN A 333 11.79 13.22 -12.69
CA ASN A 333 10.37 13.35 -13.01
C ASN A 333 9.90 14.82 -13.11
N LEU A 334 10.36 15.70 -12.22
CA LEU A 334 10.07 17.14 -12.32
C LEU A 334 10.66 17.75 -13.59
N GLN A 335 11.91 17.43 -13.92
CA GLN A 335 12.55 17.90 -15.16
C GLN A 335 11.82 17.40 -16.40
N PHE A 336 11.40 16.14 -16.40
CA PHE A 336 10.62 15.54 -17.49
C PHE A 336 9.32 16.32 -17.74
N ILE A 337 8.55 16.61 -16.69
CA ILE A 337 7.30 17.37 -16.81
C ILE A 337 7.55 18.81 -17.21
N ALA A 338 8.57 19.47 -16.67
CA ALA A 338 8.92 20.85 -17.04
C ALA A 338 9.25 20.97 -18.53
N GLU A 339 10.08 20.07 -19.07
CA GLU A 339 10.41 20.06 -20.50
C GLU A 339 9.20 19.68 -21.37
N TYR A 340 8.32 18.78 -20.90
CA TYR A 340 7.07 18.49 -21.61
C TYR A 340 6.17 19.73 -21.70
N VAL A 341 5.88 20.38 -20.58
CA VAL A 341 5.03 21.59 -20.53
C VAL A 341 5.61 22.69 -21.41
N LYS A 342 6.93 22.95 -21.32
CA LYS A 342 7.63 23.91 -22.16
C LYS A 342 7.47 23.61 -23.65
N ARG A 343 7.57 22.33 -24.04
CA ARG A 343 7.36 21.90 -25.43
C ARG A 343 5.94 22.20 -25.90
N GLU A 344 4.93 21.83 -25.12
CA GLU A 344 3.52 22.06 -25.47
C GLU A 344 3.18 23.56 -25.54
N CYS A 345 3.71 24.38 -24.62
CA CYS A 345 3.55 25.84 -24.68
C CYS A 345 4.16 26.44 -25.95
N ASN A 346 5.34 25.98 -26.37
CA ASN A 346 5.96 26.46 -27.61
C ASN A 346 5.12 26.08 -28.84
N LEU A 347 4.54 24.87 -28.87
CA LEU A 347 3.64 24.46 -29.96
C LEU A 347 2.40 25.35 -30.03
N LEU A 348 1.80 25.70 -28.89
CA LEU A 348 0.65 26.61 -28.85
C LEU A 348 1.01 28.02 -29.36
N LEU A 349 2.20 28.53 -29.01
CA LEU A 349 2.69 29.82 -29.51
C LEU A 349 2.96 29.80 -31.01
N GLU A 350 3.33 28.65 -31.59
CA GLU A 350 3.50 28.50 -33.04
C GLU A 350 2.16 28.44 -33.77
N ILE A 351 1.15 27.80 -33.18
CA ILE A 351 -0.21 27.77 -33.71
C ILE A 351 -0.78 29.20 -33.75
N ASP A 352 -0.71 29.94 -32.66
CA ASP A 352 -1.18 31.34 -32.56
C ASP A 352 -0.53 32.24 -33.62
N LYS A 353 0.78 32.10 -33.86
CA LYS A 353 1.48 32.83 -34.92
C LYS A 353 1.03 32.45 -36.34
N SER A 354 0.71 31.18 -36.57
CA SER A 354 0.26 30.71 -37.89
C SER A 354 -1.19 31.11 -38.18
N GLU A 355 -2.04 31.19 -37.16
CA GLU A 355 -3.41 31.75 -37.28
C GLU A 355 -3.38 33.26 -37.53
N ALA A 356 -2.52 34.01 -36.83
CA ALA A 356 -2.35 35.46 -37.03
C ALA A 356 -1.85 35.80 -38.45
N THR A 357 -0.92 35.02 -39.00
CA THR A 357 -0.40 35.21 -40.37
C THR A 357 -1.35 34.72 -41.46
N GLY A 358 -2.24 33.75 -41.16
CA GLY A 358 -3.29 33.30 -42.08
C GLY A 358 -4.44 34.29 -42.26
N GLN A 359 -4.76 35.10 -41.23
CA GLN A 359 -5.79 36.15 -41.32
C GLN A 359 -5.34 37.35 -42.17
N GLU A 360 -4.05 37.73 -42.12
CA GLU A 360 -3.52 38.86 -42.92
C GLU A 360 -3.58 38.58 -44.44
N VAL A 361 -3.42 37.33 -44.88
CA VAL A 361 -3.46 36.97 -46.31
C VAL A 361 -4.88 37.00 -46.88
N THR A 362 -5.90 36.72 -46.07
CA THR A 362 -7.31 36.78 -46.53
C THR A 362 -7.88 38.19 -46.65
N GLU A 363 -7.32 39.19 -45.97
CA GLU A 363 -7.76 40.58 -46.13
C GLU A 363 -7.15 41.23 -47.38
N GLU A 364 -5.92 40.88 -47.78
CA GLU A 364 -5.27 41.42 -49.00
C GLU A 364 -5.83 40.86 -50.33
N GLU A 365 -6.43 39.65 -50.36
CA GLU A 365 -7.08 39.12 -51.58
C GLU A 365 -8.52 39.62 -51.79
N SER A 366 -9.04 40.48 -50.90
CA SER A 366 -10.39 41.06 -50.98
C SER A 366 -10.45 42.55 -51.36
N MET A 367 -9.31 43.20 -51.62
CA MET A 367 -9.23 44.61 -52.07
C MET A 367 -9.01 44.76 -53.58
#